data_AF-A0A968Z479-F1
#
_entry.id   AF-A0A968Z479-F1
#
_cell.length_a   1.000
_cell.length_b   1.000
_cell.length_c   1.000
_cell.angle_alpha   90.00
_cell.angle_beta   90.00
_cell.angle_gamma   90.00
#
_symmetry.space_group_name_H-M   'P 1'
#
loop_
_entity.id
_entity.type
_entity.pdbx_description
1 polymer ?
#
loop_
_entity_poly.entity_id
_entity_poly.type
_entity_poly.pdbx_seq_one_letter_code
_entity_poly.pdbx_strand_id
1 'polypeptide(L)'
;MAPRSRTAISKRRSESEAPNITTLRPILEAELADVLEHPQKGRWAADSQALSNRFRRHCSDWFTFLTRPEVNPDNNDAERGLRPLVIHRKVTGGARSDWGAQLVAMMFSFLESMRRQDKNAVDHLFELIASSGCSPPTLLPGYSWVPGGFLI
;
A
#
# COMPACT_ATOMS: atom_id res chain seq x y z
N MET A 1 -0.48 12.48 40.77
CA MET A 1 -0.50 11.68 39.53
C MET A 1 -0.72 12.64 38.37
N ALA A 2 0.35 13.08 37.70
CA ALA A 2 0.30 14.16 36.69
C ALA A 2 0.07 13.57 35.27
N PRO A 3 -0.74 14.19 34.40
CA PRO A 3 -0.95 13.69 33.05
C PRO A 3 0.25 14.05 32.16
N ARG A 4 0.75 13.07 31.41
CA ARG A 4 1.78 13.27 30.38
C ARG A 4 1.19 14.06 29.22
N SER A 5 1.66 15.29 29.04
CA SER A 5 1.36 16.15 27.90
C SER A 5 1.88 15.53 26.60
N ARG A 6 0.98 15.29 25.64
CA ARG A 6 1.31 14.97 24.25
C ARG A 6 1.88 16.24 23.60
N THR A 7 3.20 16.30 23.41
CA THR A 7 3.85 17.41 22.71
C THR A 7 3.41 17.39 21.25
N ALA A 8 2.61 18.38 20.86
CA ALA A 8 2.21 18.63 19.49
C ALA A 8 3.43 19.17 18.70
N ILE A 9 4.06 18.31 17.91
CA ILE A 9 5.03 18.72 16.88
C ILE A 9 4.21 19.10 15.64
N SER A 10 3.58 20.26 15.64
CA SER A 10 3.18 20.93 14.40
C SER A 10 2.91 22.41 14.64
N LYS A 11 3.86 23.24 14.20
CA LYS A 11 3.72 24.63 13.72
C LYS A 11 5.02 25.37 13.99
N ARG A 12 5.97 25.21 13.08
CA ARG A 12 6.94 26.25 12.69
C ARG A 12 7.73 25.74 11.49
N ARG A 13 7.12 25.81 10.31
CA ARG A 13 7.86 25.97 9.06
C ARG A 13 7.37 27.26 8.47
N SER A 14 8.02 28.36 8.86
CA SER A 14 7.90 29.63 8.18
C SER A 14 8.22 29.43 6.71
N GLU A 15 7.39 30.01 5.86
CA GLU A 15 7.55 30.16 4.42
C GLU A 15 8.86 30.93 4.13
N SER A 16 9.98 30.22 4.20
CA SER A 16 11.30 30.69 3.78
C SER A 16 11.64 29.83 2.59
N GLU A 17 11.58 30.45 1.41
CA GLU A 17 11.95 29.96 0.07
C GLU A 17 12.51 28.54 0.10
N ALA A 18 11.60 27.56 -0.03
CA ALA A 18 11.93 26.17 0.17
C ALA A 18 13.07 25.82 -0.80
N PRO A 19 14.21 25.28 -0.32
CA PRO A 19 15.24 24.80 -1.23
C PRO A 19 14.57 23.91 -2.26
N ASN A 20 14.81 24.18 -3.54
CA ASN A 20 14.23 23.42 -4.64
C ASN A 20 14.37 21.94 -4.28
N ILE A 21 13.24 21.25 -4.07
CA ILE A 21 13.20 19.89 -3.51
C ILE A 21 14.08 18.92 -4.31
N THR A 22 14.34 19.23 -5.57
CA THR A 22 15.29 18.58 -6.47
C THR A 22 16.74 18.65 -6.00
N THR A 23 17.16 19.77 -5.42
CA THR A 23 18.51 20.00 -4.87
C THR A 23 18.75 19.19 -3.59
N LEU A 24 17.70 18.80 -2.86
CA LEU A 24 17.82 18.02 -1.63
C LEU A 24 18.10 16.53 -1.89
N ARG A 25 17.66 16.00 -3.03
CA ARG A 25 17.82 14.60 -3.38
C ARG A 25 19.28 14.10 -3.32
N PRO A 26 20.27 14.72 -4.00
CA PRO A 26 21.64 14.23 -3.95
C PRO A 26 22.25 14.31 -2.55
N ILE A 27 21.85 15.30 -1.75
CA ILE A 27 22.30 15.43 -0.35
C ILE A 27 21.77 14.24 0.46
N LEU A 28 20.47 13.95 0.38
CA LEU A 28 19.85 12.85 1.12
C LEU A 28 20.35 11.47 0.66
N GLU A 29 20.61 11.29 -0.63
CA GLU A 29 21.23 10.07 -1.16
C GLU A 29 22.66 9.89 -0.62
N ALA A 30 23.45 10.97 -0.53
CA ALA A 30 24.80 10.94 0.04
C ALA A 30 24.78 10.63 1.55
N GLU A 31 23.90 11.28 2.31
CA GLU A 31 23.70 11.04 3.75
C GLU A 31 23.26 9.58 4.01
N LEU A 32 22.33 9.06 3.20
CA LEU A 32 21.91 7.67 3.30
C LEU A 32 23.07 6.71 2.98
N ALA A 33 23.87 6.99 1.95
CA ALA A 33 25.04 6.18 1.61
C ALA A 33 26.06 6.16 2.77
N ASP A 34 26.35 7.31 3.36
CA ASP A 34 27.25 7.44 4.51
C ASP A 34 26.78 6.60 5.70
N VAL A 35 25.50 6.70 6.06
CA VAL A 35 24.91 5.88 7.14
C VAL A 35 25.05 4.39 6.85
N LEU A 36 24.84 3.96 5.60
CA LEU A 36 24.89 2.55 5.23
C LEU A 36 26.34 1.99 5.26
N GLU A 37 27.33 2.82 4.95
CA GLU A 37 28.76 2.49 4.95
C GLU A 37 29.37 2.46 6.36
N HIS A 38 28.79 3.21 7.31
CA HIS A 38 29.31 3.35 8.67
C HIS A 38 28.39 2.71 9.73
N PRO A 39 28.30 1.37 9.81
CA PRO A 39 27.56 0.69 10.87
C PRO A 39 28.12 1.03 12.26
N GLN A 40 27.22 1.30 13.21
CA GLN A 40 27.56 1.70 14.60
C GLN A 40 28.45 0.68 15.36
N LYS A 41 28.44 -0.60 14.95
CA LYS A 41 29.22 -1.68 15.59
C LYS A 41 29.95 -2.55 14.57
N GLY A 42 30.80 -1.96 13.73
CA GLY A 42 31.67 -2.69 12.79
C GLY A 42 30.96 -3.37 11.63
N ARG A 43 30.00 -4.28 11.90
CA ARG A 43 29.04 -4.81 10.95
C ARG A 43 27.61 -4.69 11.48
N TRP A 44 26.66 -4.60 10.55
CA TRP A 44 25.24 -4.70 10.87
C TRP A 44 24.91 -6.09 11.44
N ALA A 45 23.98 -6.14 12.40
CA ALA A 45 23.32 -7.40 12.76
C ALA A 45 22.59 -7.98 11.53
N ALA A 46 22.31 -9.28 11.51
CA ALA A 46 21.75 -9.96 10.33
C ALA A 46 20.51 -9.25 9.73
N ASP A 47 19.53 -8.88 10.58
CA ASP A 47 18.32 -8.17 10.15
C ASP A 47 18.63 -6.77 9.60
N SER A 48 19.52 -6.04 10.27
CA SER A 48 19.98 -4.72 9.83
C SER A 48 20.80 -4.81 8.53
N GLN A 49 21.54 -5.90 8.31
CA GLN A 49 22.30 -6.13 7.08
C GLN A 49 21.35 -6.37 5.91
N ALA A 50 20.30 -7.18 6.10
CA ALA A 50 19.28 -7.41 5.10
C ALA A 50 18.55 -6.11 4.73
N LEU A 51 18.21 -5.30 5.73
CA LEU A 51 17.62 -3.97 5.53
C LEU A 51 18.58 -3.03 4.79
N SER A 52 19.84 -2.97 5.21
CA SER A 52 20.90 -2.17 4.57
C SER A 52 21.09 -2.54 3.09
N ASN A 53 21.11 -3.84 2.78
CA ASN A 53 21.16 -4.32 1.39
C ASN A 53 19.93 -3.90 0.59
N ARG A 54 18.74 -3.88 1.20
CA ARG A 54 17.50 -3.41 0.55
C ARG A 54 17.53 -1.91 0.30
N PHE A 55 18.05 -1.11 1.23
CA PHE A 55 18.26 0.32 1.01
C PHE A 55 19.18 0.57 -0.18
N ARG A 56 20.32 -0.12 -0.25
CA ARG A 56 21.25 -0.03 -1.40
C ARG A 56 20.58 -0.42 -2.72
N ARG A 57 19.85 -1.53 -2.74
CA ARG A 57 19.19 -2.04 -3.95
C ARG A 57 18.17 -1.06 -4.54
N HIS A 58 17.49 -0.30 -3.69
CA HIS A 58 16.40 0.60 -4.08
C HIS A 58 16.75 2.08 -3.84
N CYS A 59 18.04 2.44 -3.74
CA CYS A 59 18.50 3.78 -3.38
C CYS A 59 17.85 4.87 -4.25
N SER A 60 17.73 4.60 -5.56
CA SER A 60 17.11 5.50 -6.54
C SER A 60 15.64 5.81 -6.30
N ASP A 61 14.92 4.97 -5.55
CA ASP A 61 13.46 5.01 -5.46
C ASP A 61 12.99 5.64 -4.14
N TRP A 62 13.79 5.58 -3.07
CA TRP A 62 13.42 6.04 -1.73
C TRP A 62 13.00 7.51 -1.69
N PHE A 63 13.63 8.35 -2.52
CA PHE A 63 13.39 9.79 -2.54
C PHE A 63 12.56 10.24 -3.74
N THR A 64 11.82 9.34 -4.39
CA THR A 64 10.99 9.65 -5.57
C THR A 64 10.01 10.80 -5.30
N PHE A 65 9.43 10.86 -4.10
CA PHE A 65 8.50 11.91 -3.67
C PHE A 65 9.09 13.34 -3.71
N LEU A 66 10.44 13.48 -3.68
CA LEU A 66 11.09 14.80 -3.83
C LEU A 66 11.04 15.32 -5.27
N THR A 67 10.83 14.43 -6.24
CA THR A 67 10.79 14.79 -7.67
C THR A 67 9.41 14.61 -8.29
N ARG A 68 8.54 13.84 -7.64
CA ARG A 68 7.21 13.47 -8.10
C ARG A 68 6.17 13.83 -7.04
N PRO A 69 5.54 15.02 -7.13
CA PRO A 69 4.57 15.50 -6.14
C PRO A 69 3.36 14.58 -5.95
N GLU A 70 3.04 13.75 -6.95
CA GLU A 70 1.97 12.76 -6.92
C GLU A 70 2.28 11.54 -6.05
N VAL A 71 3.54 11.35 -5.65
CA VAL A 71 3.97 10.25 -4.79
C VAL A 71 4.05 10.75 -3.34
N ASN A 72 3.24 10.17 -2.47
CA ASN A 72 3.28 10.47 -1.04
C ASN A 72 4.63 10.04 -0.42
N PRO A 73 5.18 10.79 0.55
CA PRO A 73 6.40 10.41 1.26
C PRO A 73 6.21 9.26 2.25
N ASP A 74 4.98 8.79 2.44
CA ASP A 74 4.62 7.72 3.36
C ASP A 74 4.00 6.52 2.62
N ASN A 75 3.95 5.39 3.33
CA ASN A 75 3.45 4.12 2.81
C ASN A 75 1.98 3.86 3.23
N ASN A 76 1.26 4.86 3.74
CA ASN A 76 -0.04 4.67 4.39
C ASN A 76 -1.07 4.06 3.45
N ASP A 77 -1.06 4.45 2.17
CA ASP A 77 -2.01 3.97 1.17
C ASP A 77 -1.81 2.48 0.87
N ALA A 78 -0.55 2.02 0.77
CA ALA A 78 -0.25 0.61 0.56
C ALA A 78 -0.57 -0.22 1.81
N GLU A 79 -0.19 0.27 3.00
CA GLU A 79 -0.51 -0.40 4.28
C GLU A 79 -2.01 -0.54 4.48
N ARG A 80 -2.78 0.51 4.18
CA ARG A 80 -4.24 0.49 4.26
C ARG A 80 -4.83 -0.53 3.28
N GLY A 81 -4.31 -0.62 2.05
CA GLY A 81 -4.75 -1.61 1.06
C GLY A 81 -4.44 -3.06 1.47
N LEU A 82 -3.32 -3.30 2.17
CA LEU A 82 -2.93 -4.64 2.62
C LEU A 82 -3.60 -5.08 3.93
N ARG A 83 -4.05 -4.13 4.76
CA ARG A 83 -4.63 -4.41 6.09
C ARG A 83 -5.80 -5.40 6.05
N PRO A 84 -6.78 -5.31 5.14
CA PRO A 84 -7.87 -6.29 5.04
C PRO A 84 -7.36 -7.73 4.84
N LEU A 85 -6.37 -7.91 3.96
CA LEU A 85 -5.78 -9.22 3.68
C LEU A 85 -5.02 -9.79 4.90
N VAL A 86 -4.26 -8.93 5.60
CA VAL A 86 -3.53 -9.33 6.82
C VAL A 86 -4.50 -9.73 7.94
N ILE A 87 -5.58 -8.97 8.14
CA ILE A 87 -6.63 -9.30 9.11
C ILE A 87 -7.31 -10.61 8.72
N HIS A 88 -7.69 -10.76 7.45
CA HIS A 88 -8.30 -11.99 6.94
C HIS A 88 -7.42 -13.21 7.20
N ARG A 89 -6.12 -13.14 6.87
CA ARG A 89 -5.16 -14.22 7.14
C ARG A 89 -5.06 -14.54 8.63
N LYS A 90 -5.05 -13.52 9.49
CA LYS A 90 -4.97 -13.68 10.94
C LYS A 90 -6.21 -14.40 11.50
N VAL A 91 -7.42 -14.02 11.04
CA VAL A 91 -8.69 -14.57 11.54
C VAL A 91 -8.94 -15.98 10.99
N THR A 92 -8.65 -16.22 9.71
CA THR A 92 -8.94 -17.50 9.04
C THR A 92 -7.84 -18.55 9.23
N GLY A 93 -6.66 -18.16 9.71
CA GLY A 93 -5.47 -19.01 9.73
C GLY A 93 -4.77 -19.12 8.37
N GLY A 94 -5.23 -18.38 7.35
CA GLY A 94 -4.67 -18.38 6.00
C GLY A 94 -5.08 -19.58 5.15
N ALA A 95 -4.60 -19.60 3.90
CA ALA A 95 -4.87 -20.69 2.98
C ALA A 95 -4.04 -21.95 3.31
N ARG A 96 -4.62 -23.13 3.05
CA ARG A 96 -3.99 -24.44 3.24
C ARG A 96 -3.43 -25.06 1.95
N SER A 97 -3.52 -24.33 0.85
CA SER A 97 -2.98 -24.71 -0.45
C SER A 97 -2.54 -23.47 -1.21
N ASP A 98 -1.59 -23.63 -2.14
CA ASP A 98 -1.10 -22.55 -2.99
C ASP A 98 -2.22 -21.97 -3.85
N TRP A 99 -3.11 -22.82 -4.37
CA TRP A 99 -4.29 -22.39 -5.11
C TRP A 99 -5.21 -21.51 -4.26
N GLY A 100 -5.47 -21.89 -3.00
CA GLY A 100 -6.27 -21.08 -2.09
C GLY A 100 -5.59 -19.75 -1.73
N ALA A 101 -4.26 -19.74 -1.61
CA ALA A 101 -3.50 -18.52 -1.36
C ALA A 101 -3.59 -17.54 -2.55
N GLN A 102 -3.46 -18.06 -3.77
CA GLN A 102 -3.62 -17.30 -5.00
C GLN A 102 -5.03 -16.76 -5.15
N LEU A 103 -6.06 -17.58 -4.87
CA LEU A 103 -7.46 -17.14 -4.91
C LEU A 103 -7.71 -15.97 -3.96
N VAL A 104 -7.27 -16.09 -2.70
CA VAL A 104 -7.41 -15.01 -1.70
C VAL A 104 -6.67 -13.75 -2.15
N ALA A 105 -5.44 -13.89 -2.67
CA ALA A 105 -4.68 -12.75 -3.18
C ALA A 105 -5.38 -12.05 -4.36
N MET A 106 -5.94 -12.80 -5.31
CA MET A 106 -6.70 -12.25 -6.42
C MET A 106 -7.97 -11.53 -5.94
N MET A 107 -8.73 -12.15 -5.04
CA MET A 107 -9.96 -11.56 -4.50
C MET A 107 -9.71 -10.24 -3.77
N PHE A 108 -8.74 -10.19 -2.86
CA PHE A 108 -8.41 -8.94 -2.15
C PHE A 108 -7.83 -7.87 -3.09
N SER A 109 -7.06 -8.27 -4.10
CA SER A 109 -6.54 -7.34 -5.12
C SER A 109 -7.67 -6.73 -5.96
N PHE A 110 -8.64 -7.55 -6.35
CA PHE A 110 -9.84 -7.10 -7.07
C PHE A 110 -10.65 -6.13 -6.21
N LEU A 111 -10.97 -6.50 -4.97
CA LEU A 111 -11.72 -5.66 -4.04
C LEU A 111 -11.03 -4.31 -3.78
N GLU A 112 -9.72 -4.31 -3.53
CA GLU A 112 -8.95 -3.07 -3.33
C GLU A 112 -8.92 -2.20 -4.60
N SER A 113 -8.85 -2.83 -5.79
CA SER A 113 -8.90 -2.11 -7.07
C SER A 113 -10.25 -1.43 -7.28
N MET A 114 -11.35 -2.14 -6.99
CA MET A 114 -12.71 -1.58 -7.07
C MET A 114 -12.89 -0.43 -6.07
N ARG A 115 -12.41 -0.60 -4.83
CA ARG A 115 -12.43 0.43 -3.80
C ARG A 115 -11.65 1.69 -4.20
N ARG A 116 -10.47 1.54 -4.82
CA ARG A 116 -9.64 2.67 -5.29
C ARG A 116 -10.27 3.43 -6.44
N GLN A 117 -11.08 2.78 -7.26
CA GLN A 117 -11.78 3.39 -8.39
C GLN A 117 -13.19 3.88 -8.04
N ASP A 118 -13.61 3.76 -6.77
CA ASP A 118 -14.96 4.08 -6.30
C ASP A 118 -16.07 3.34 -7.07
N LYS A 119 -15.85 2.05 -7.30
CA LYS A 119 -16.73 1.18 -8.09
C LYS A 119 -17.33 0.05 -7.25
N ASN A 120 -18.54 -0.37 -7.61
CA ASN A 120 -19.18 -1.52 -6.99
C ASN A 120 -18.51 -2.82 -7.48
N ALA A 121 -17.91 -3.57 -6.53
CA ALA A 121 -17.18 -4.79 -6.85
C ALA A 121 -18.08 -5.94 -7.33
N VAL A 122 -19.31 -6.02 -6.84
CA VAL A 122 -20.27 -7.04 -7.26
C VAL A 122 -20.68 -6.77 -8.70
N ASP A 123 -21.12 -5.55 -9.02
CA ASP A 123 -21.56 -5.20 -10.36
C ASP A 123 -20.47 -5.47 -11.41
N HIS A 124 -19.22 -5.08 -11.12
CA HIS A 124 -18.11 -5.37 -12.03
C HIS A 124 -17.78 -6.85 -12.14
N LEU A 125 -17.93 -7.63 -11.07
CA LEU A 125 -17.74 -9.07 -11.17
C LEU A 125 -18.79 -9.69 -12.10
N PHE A 126 -20.04 -9.24 -12.01
CA PHE A 126 -21.12 -9.66 -12.93
C PHE A 126 -20.81 -9.27 -14.38
N GLU A 127 -20.36 -8.04 -14.63
CA GLU A 127 -19.94 -7.59 -15.96
C GLU A 127 -18.78 -8.43 -16.52
N LEU A 128 -17.77 -8.73 -15.69
CA LEU A 128 -16.63 -9.55 -16.10
C LEU A 128 -17.05 -10.98 -16.44
N ILE A 129 -17.97 -11.58 -15.67
CA ILE A 129 -18.51 -12.90 -15.97
C ILE A 129 -19.34 -12.86 -17.26
N ALA A 130 -20.23 -11.89 -17.42
CA ALA A 130 -21.05 -11.72 -18.63
C ALA A 130 -20.19 -11.57 -19.89
N SER A 131 -19.15 -10.72 -19.83
CA SER A 131 -18.23 -10.48 -20.96
C SER A 131 -17.31 -11.66 -21.27
N SER A 132 -17.12 -12.59 -20.32
CA SER A 132 -16.37 -13.83 -20.55
C SER A 132 -17.15 -14.90 -21.34
N GLY A 133 -18.38 -14.61 -21.76
CA GLY A 133 -19.26 -15.55 -22.47
C GLY A 133 -20.01 -16.50 -21.53
N CYS A 134 -19.83 -16.35 -20.21
CA CYS A 134 -20.60 -17.03 -19.20
C CYS A 134 -21.83 -16.18 -18.85
N SER A 135 -23.02 -16.78 -18.79
CA SER A 135 -24.15 -16.10 -18.17
C SER A 135 -23.84 -15.86 -16.69
N PRO A 136 -24.04 -14.65 -16.15
CA PRO A 136 -23.80 -14.41 -14.74
C PRO A 136 -24.61 -15.37 -13.88
N PRO A 137 -24.04 -15.91 -12.80
CA PRO A 137 -24.76 -16.84 -11.94
C PRO A 137 -26.02 -16.16 -11.41
N THR A 138 -27.18 -16.75 -11.70
CA THR A 138 -28.48 -16.25 -11.24
C THR A 138 -28.55 -16.41 -9.71
N LEU A 139 -28.60 -15.29 -8.97
CA LEU A 139 -28.58 -15.31 -7.50
C LEU A 139 -29.92 -15.75 -6.88
N LEU A 140 -31.04 -15.56 -7.59
CA LEU A 140 -32.38 -15.98 -7.17
C LEU A 140 -33.23 -16.35 -8.41
N PRO A 141 -34.10 -17.38 -8.33
CA PRO A 141 -35.09 -17.63 -9.37
C PRO A 141 -35.96 -16.38 -9.58
N GLY A 142 -35.93 -15.79 -10.78
CA GLY A 142 -36.75 -14.64 -11.16
C GLY A 142 -36.09 -13.25 -11.12
N TYR A 143 -34.80 -13.13 -10.77
CA TYR A 143 -34.08 -11.86 -10.84
C TYR A 143 -33.12 -11.81 -12.04
N SER A 144 -33.33 -10.84 -12.94
CA SER A 144 -32.36 -10.46 -13.96
C SER A 144 -31.44 -9.36 -13.42
N TRP A 145 -30.13 -9.54 -13.56
CA TRP A 145 -29.15 -8.50 -13.25
C TRP A 145 -29.39 -7.26 -14.12
N VAL A 146 -29.52 -6.09 -13.49
CA VAL A 146 -29.66 -4.80 -14.16
C VAL A 146 -28.47 -3.92 -13.73
N PRO A 147 -27.61 -3.48 -14.66
CA PRO A 147 -26.48 -2.63 -14.31
C PRO A 147 -26.98 -1.33 -13.63
N GLY A 148 -26.51 -1.06 -12.42
CA GLY A 148 -26.88 0.14 -11.64
C GLY A 148 -28.19 0.05 -10.85
N GLY A 149 -28.83 -1.12 -10.77
CA GLY A 149 -30.05 -1.32 -9.97
C GLY A 149 -29.73 -1.67 -8.51
N PHE A 150 -30.38 -1.00 -7.55
CA PHE A 150 -30.46 -1.51 -6.18
C PHE A 150 -31.32 -2.78 -6.17
N LEU A 151 -30.85 -3.81 -5.45
CA LEU A 151 -31.67 -4.97 -5.08
C LEU A 151 -32.90 -4.46 -4.31
N ILE A 152 -34.08 -4.56 -4.91
CA ILE A 152 -35.37 -4.56 -4.19
C ILE A 152 -35.88 -5.97 -4.22
#